data_AF-A0A2X3M0P8-F1
#
_entry.id   AF-A0A2X3M0P8-F1
#
_cell.length_a   1.000
_cell.length_b   1.000
_cell.length_c   1.000
_cell.angle_alpha   90.00
_cell.angle_beta   90.00
_cell.angle_gamma   90.00
#
_symmetry.space_group_name_H-M   'P 1'
#
loop_
_entity.id
_entity.type
_entity.pdbx_description
1 polymer ?
#
loop_
_entity_poly.entity_id
_entity_poly.type
_entity_poly.pdbx_seq_one_letter_code
_entity_poly.pdbx_strand_id
1 'polypeptide(L)'
;MSQAVITKAFAEWKAQQAINNQPVTLDEFIFAYIPGLDADKPINNTETTPAEDKIVCRQAVNKAGVVNENSVVYSVTLGADVGDFDFNWIGLANKATGTLAMIIHAPTQRKIKNADGQQGNVLVRSMLMEYKRSQGSDRN
;
A
#
# COMPACT_ATOMS: atom_id res chain seq x y z
N MET A 1 -0.33 -16.56 4.19
CA MET A 1 -0.69 -15.37 5.01
C MET A 1 -0.30 -14.13 4.22
N SER A 2 -1.01 -12.99 4.26
CA SER A 2 -0.53 -11.78 3.58
C SER A 2 0.63 -11.16 4.35
N GLN A 3 1.75 -10.90 3.68
CA GLN A 3 2.91 -10.24 4.28
C GLN A 3 2.89 -8.75 3.94
N ALA A 4 3.41 -7.91 4.85
CA ALA A 4 3.55 -6.48 4.64
C ALA A 4 4.97 -6.03 4.98
N VAL A 5 5.53 -5.11 4.19
CA VAL A 5 6.85 -4.53 4.47
C VAL A 5 6.86 -3.03 4.19
N ILE A 6 7.50 -2.27 5.08
CA ILE A 6 7.82 -0.86 4.85
C ILE A 6 9.07 -0.80 3.97
N THR A 7 9.02 -0.02 2.89
CA THR A 7 10.14 0.03 1.94
C THR A 7 11.30 0.85 2.50
N LYS A 8 12.50 0.57 1.99
CA LYS A 8 13.70 1.37 2.26
C LYS A 8 13.56 2.81 1.74
N ALA A 9 13.00 2.97 0.54
CA ALA A 9 12.79 4.28 -0.09
C ALA A 9 11.94 5.20 0.80
N PHE A 10 10.92 4.65 1.46
CA PHE A 10 10.10 5.40 2.38
C PHE A 10 10.80 5.76 3.69
N ALA A 11 11.58 4.85 4.26
CA ALA A 11 12.36 5.15 5.45
C ALA A 11 13.31 6.34 5.20
N GLU A 12 13.97 6.35 4.05
CA GLU A 12 14.86 7.45 3.62
C GLU A 12 14.08 8.74 3.35
N TRP A 13 12.99 8.67 2.59
CA TRP A 13 12.16 9.84 2.30
C TRP A 13 11.53 10.44 3.56
N LYS A 14 11.03 9.60 4.48
CA LYS A 14 10.51 10.04 5.79
C LYS A 14 11.58 10.79 6.59
N ALA A 15 12.83 10.31 6.59
CA ALA A 15 13.91 11.01 7.27
C ALA A 15 14.16 12.40 6.66
N GLN A 16 14.11 12.52 5.33
CA GLN A 16 14.22 13.82 4.64
C GLN A 16 13.03 14.74 4.95
N GLN A 17 11.81 14.20 4.97
CA GLN A 17 10.60 14.95 5.36
C GLN A 17 10.74 15.51 6.78
N ALA A 18 11.24 14.70 7.72
CA ALA A 18 11.49 15.13 9.10
C ALA A 18 12.55 16.24 9.20
N ILE A 19 13.66 16.14 8.44
CA ILE A 19 14.70 17.19 8.38
C ILE A 19 14.11 18.51 7.84
N ASN A 20 13.26 18.42 6.84
CA ASN A 20 12.66 19.58 6.17
C ASN A 20 11.38 20.09 6.86
N ASN A 21 10.97 19.47 7.98
CA ASN A 21 9.73 19.72 8.69
C ASN A 21 8.48 19.67 7.77
N GLN A 22 8.50 18.72 6.84
CA GLN A 22 7.43 18.48 5.89
C GLN A 22 6.59 17.26 6.29
N PRO A 23 5.27 17.26 6.01
CA PRO A 23 4.39 16.18 6.40
C PRO A 23 4.58 14.93 5.53
N VAL A 24 4.47 13.75 6.15
CA VAL A 24 4.40 12.49 5.42
C VAL A 24 2.96 12.24 4.98
N THR A 25 2.67 12.46 3.70
CA THR A 25 1.37 12.18 3.08
C THR A 25 1.44 10.89 2.26
N LEU A 26 0.53 9.96 2.50
CA LEU A 26 0.33 8.77 1.67
C LEU A 26 -1.12 8.80 1.19
N ASP A 27 -1.32 8.91 -0.12
CA ASP A 27 -2.59 9.28 -0.74
C ASP A 27 -2.96 8.41 -1.95
N GLU A 28 -2.13 7.42 -2.31
CA GLU A 28 -2.41 6.51 -3.41
C GLU A 28 -2.20 5.04 -3.02
N PHE A 29 -3.24 4.24 -3.26
CA PHE A 29 -3.14 2.79 -3.34
C PHE A 29 -2.91 2.35 -4.77
N ILE A 30 -1.99 1.41 -4.95
CA ILE A 30 -1.64 0.82 -6.24
C ILE A 30 -1.92 -0.68 -6.15
N PHE A 31 -2.71 -1.22 -7.06
CA PHE A 31 -3.01 -2.64 -7.17
C PHE A 31 -2.40 -3.18 -8.45
N ALA A 32 -1.68 -4.28 -8.33
CA ALA A 32 -1.02 -4.92 -9.45
C ALA A 32 -1.19 -6.44 -9.43
N TYR A 33 -1.10 -7.02 -10.62
CA TYR A 33 -1.03 -8.46 -10.81
C TYR A 33 0.35 -8.86 -11.29
N ILE A 34 1.05 -9.62 -10.46
CA ILE A 34 2.38 -10.16 -10.76
C ILE A 34 2.24 -11.68 -10.98
N PRO A 35 2.35 -12.17 -12.22
CA PRO A 35 2.30 -13.60 -12.49
C PRO A 35 3.38 -14.37 -11.72
N GLY A 36 2.99 -15.44 -11.03
CA GLY A 36 3.92 -16.28 -10.27
C GLY A 36 4.42 -15.67 -8.96
N LEU A 37 3.84 -14.56 -8.50
CA LEU A 37 4.14 -14.01 -7.17
C LEU A 37 3.76 -15.00 -6.07
N ASP A 38 4.71 -15.26 -5.20
CA ASP A 38 4.60 -16.19 -4.09
C ASP A 38 4.37 -15.40 -2.79
N ALA A 39 3.12 -15.36 -2.34
CA ALA A 39 2.71 -14.57 -1.18
C ALA A 39 3.26 -15.10 0.16
N ASP A 40 3.82 -16.31 0.19
CA ASP A 40 4.40 -16.89 1.40
C ASP A 40 5.90 -16.58 1.51
N LYS A 41 6.53 -16.04 0.47
CA LYS A 41 7.92 -15.57 0.52
C LYS A 41 8.03 -14.18 1.17
N PRO A 42 9.13 -13.92 1.91
CA PRO A 42 9.47 -12.59 2.39
C PRO A 42 9.50 -11.55 1.26
N ILE A 43 8.80 -10.44 1.46
CA ILE A 43 8.83 -9.29 0.54
C ILE A 43 10.18 -8.58 0.67
N ASN A 44 10.82 -8.26 -0.46
CA ASN A 44 12.02 -7.45 -0.46
C ASN A 44 11.66 -5.98 -0.18
N ASN A 45 12.19 -5.38 0.88
CA ASN A 45 11.89 -3.99 1.22
C ASN A 45 12.54 -2.95 0.27
N THR A 46 13.38 -3.37 -0.67
CA THR A 46 13.88 -2.52 -1.77
C THR A 46 13.08 -2.69 -3.05
N GLU A 47 12.02 -3.48 -3.04
CA GLU A 47 11.11 -3.62 -4.18
C GLU A 47 10.45 -2.27 -4.50
N THR A 48 10.31 -2.00 -5.80
CA THR A 48 9.72 -0.76 -6.31
C THR A 48 8.32 -1.03 -6.83
N THR A 49 7.61 0.03 -7.20
CA THR A 49 6.33 -0.11 -7.90
C THR A 49 6.52 -1.00 -9.14
N PRO A 50 5.63 -1.97 -9.38
CA PRO A 50 5.69 -2.80 -10.59
C PRO A 50 5.61 -1.97 -11.86
N ALA A 51 6.01 -2.56 -12.99
CA ALA A 51 5.85 -1.93 -14.29
C ALA A 51 4.37 -1.60 -14.56
N GLU A 52 4.10 -0.50 -15.28
CA GLU A 52 2.74 0.00 -15.53
C GLU A 52 1.82 -1.03 -16.19
N ASP A 53 2.35 -1.95 -16.99
CA ASP A 53 1.59 -3.03 -17.63
C ASP A 53 1.08 -4.10 -16.64
N LYS A 54 1.59 -4.10 -15.40
CA LYS A 54 1.12 -4.96 -14.31
C LYS A 54 0.16 -4.26 -13.37
N ILE A 55 0.06 -2.93 -13.44
CA ILE A 55 -0.82 -2.15 -12.58
C ILE A 55 -2.22 -2.22 -13.14
N VAL A 56 -3.12 -2.80 -12.36
CA VAL A 56 -4.52 -3.01 -12.77
C VAL A 56 -5.44 -1.92 -12.23
N CYS A 57 -5.06 -1.25 -11.14
CA CYS A 57 -5.85 -0.17 -10.56
C CYS A 57 -4.98 0.74 -9.70
N ARG A 58 -5.22 2.06 -9.78
CA ARG A 58 -4.73 3.06 -8.83
C ARG A 58 -5.94 3.74 -8.22
N GLN A 59 -5.95 3.90 -6.90
CA GLN A 59 -7.08 4.47 -6.18
C GLN A 59 -6.58 5.42 -5.10
N ALA A 60 -7.22 6.59 -4.98
CA ALA A 60 -6.92 7.50 -3.88
C ALA A 60 -7.26 6.85 -2.53
N VAL A 61 -6.49 7.15 -1.50
CA VAL A 61 -6.82 6.77 -0.12
C VAL A 61 -8.21 7.33 0.23
N ASN A 62 -9.13 6.47 0.65
CA ASN A 62 -10.48 6.91 1.05
C ASN A 62 -10.48 7.50 2.46
N LYS A 63 -9.72 6.90 3.39
CA LYS A 63 -9.64 7.36 4.77
C LYS A 63 -8.25 7.11 5.33
N ALA A 64 -7.73 8.10 6.05
CA ALA A 64 -6.59 7.95 6.94
C ALA A 64 -7.07 8.16 8.38
N GLY A 65 -6.61 7.31 9.30
CA GLY A 65 -6.96 7.39 10.71
C GLY A 65 -5.73 7.20 11.58
N VAL A 66 -5.51 8.13 12.52
CA VAL A 66 -4.46 7.98 13.53
C VAL A 66 -4.91 6.88 14.49
N VAL A 67 -4.11 5.82 14.59
CA VAL A 67 -4.35 4.72 15.55
C VAL A 67 -3.70 5.04 16.89
N ASN A 68 -2.47 5.57 16.84
CA ASN A 68 -1.73 6.10 17.98
C ASN A 68 -0.71 7.13 17.47
N GLU A 69 0.05 7.75 18.38
CA GLU A 69 1.05 8.78 18.05
C GLU A 69 2.08 8.37 16.98
N ASN A 70 2.31 7.07 16.80
CA ASN A 70 3.32 6.55 15.90
C ASN A 70 2.72 5.67 14.79
N SER A 71 1.40 5.58 14.65
CA SER A 71 0.76 4.66 13.71
C SER A 71 -0.47 5.26 13.06
N VAL A 72 -0.54 5.20 11.73
CA VAL A 72 -1.69 5.65 10.95
C VAL A 72 -2.16 4.50 10.09
N VAL A 73 -3.47 4.25 10.10
CA VAL A 73 -4.11 3.31 9.17
C VAL A 73 -4.61 4.07 7.96
N TYR A 74 -4.31 3.56 6.77
CA TYR A 74 -4.82 4.04 5.50
C TYR A 74 -5.76 2.99 4.94
N SER A 75 -6.93 3.40 4.47
CA SER A 75 -7.88 2.48 3.86
C SER A 75 -8.40 2.96 2.51
N VAL A 76 -8.81 1.97 1.72
CA VAL A 76 -9.39 2.14 0.40
C VAL A 76 -10.53 1.16 0.19
N THR A 77 -11.55 1.61 -0.52
CA THR A 77 -12.74 0.85 -0.90
C THR A 77 -12.82 0.80 -2.41
N LEU A 78 -12.68 -0.39 -2.97
CA LEU A 78 -12.95 -0.68 -4.37
C LEU A 78 -14.44 -1.04 -4.51
N GLY A 79 -15.25 -0.08 -4.95
CA GLY A 79 -16.69 -0.23 -5.12
C GLY A 79 -17.08 -1.22 -6.23
N ALA A 80 -18.36 -1.58 -6.31
CA ALA A 80 -18.86 -2.51 -7.32
C ALA A 80 -18.84 -1.93 -8.75
N ASP A 81 -18.57 -0.63 -8.91
CA ASP A 81 -18.37 0.08 -10.16
C ASP A 81 -16.92 -0.02 -10.68
N VAL A 82 -15.97 -0.34 -9.80
CA VAL A 82 -14.55 -0.55 -10.13
C VAL A 82 -14.40 -1.86 -10.90
N GLY A 83 -13.68 -1.79 -12.02
CA GLY A 83 -13.56 -2.82 -13.06
C GLY A 83 -13.08 -4.20 -12.61
N ASP A 84 -13.11 -5.12 -13.57
CA ASP A 84 -12.70 -6.51 -13.38
C ASP A 84 -11.19 -6.66 -13.49
N PHE A 85 -10.56 -7.18 -12.45
CA PHE A 85 -9.14 -7.51 -12.49
C PHE A 85 -8.77 -8.48 -11.39
N ASP A 86 -7.65 -9.17 -11.61
CA ASP A 86 -6.94 -9.90 -10.57
C ASP A 86 -5.82 -9.02 -10.01
N PHE A 87 -5.50 -9.19 -8.74
CA PHE A 87 -4.36 -8.55 -8.11
C PHE A 87 -3.81 -9.44 -6.99
N ASN A 88 -2.51 -9.37 -6.79
CA ASN A 88 -1.80 -10.09 -5.72
C ASN A 88 -0.71 -9.22 -5.07
N TRP A 89 -0.56 -7.99 -5.57
CA TRP A 89 0.37 -6.99 -5.08
C TRP A 89 -0.41 -5.71 -4.76
N ILE A 90 -0.15 -5.13 -3.59
CA ILE A 90 -0.77 -3.88 -3.15
C ILE A 90 0.31 -2.96 -2.61
N GLY A 91 0.37 -1.74 -3.12
CA GLY A 91 1.26 -0.69 -2.68
C GLY A 91 0.50 0.48 -2.08
N LEU A 92 1.08 1.10 -1.06
CA LEU A 92 0.68 2.42 -0.55
C LEU A 92 1.80 3.41 -0.87
N ALA A 93 1.50 4.52 -1.51
CA ALA A 93 2.49 5.47 -1.99
C ALA A 93 2.08 6.93 -1.75
N ASN A 94 3.07 7.82 -1.81
CA ASN A 94 2.85 9.26 -2.00
C ASN A 94 2.77 9.56 -3.50
N LYS A 95 1.62 10.03 -3.97
CA LYS A 95 1.36 10.31 -5.39
C LYS A 95 2.24 11.40 -5.96
N ALA A 96 2.50 12.46 -5.19
CA ALA A 96 3.24 13.63 -5.65
C ALA A 96 4.71 13.32 -5.97
N THR A 97 5.33 12.43 -5.20
CA THR A 97 6.75 12.06 -5.33
C THR A 97 6.95 10.69 -5.96
N GLY A 98 5.90 9.88 -6.05
CA GLY A 98 5.99 8.47 -6.45
C GLY A 98 6.63 7.57 -5.39
N THR A 99 6.86 8.08 -4.16
CA THR A 99 7.53 7.31 -3.10
C THR A 99 6.63 6.17 -2.63
N LEU A 100 7.04 4.93 -2.91
CA LEU A 100 6.36 3.74 -2.44
C LEU A 100 6.66 3.51 -0.96
N ALA A 101 5.63 3.46 -0.12
CA ALA A 101 5.72 3.43 1.33
C ALA A 101 5.68 2.03 1.93
N MET A 102 4.69 1.26 1.51
CA MET A 102 4.44 -0.08 2.01
C MET A 102 4.00 -0.98 0.87
N ILE A 103 4.40 -2.25 0.96
CA ILE A 103 4.05 -3.30 0.01
C ILE A 103 3.36 -4.42 0.77
N ILE A 104 2.28 -4.95 0.19
CA ILE A 104 1.65 -6.19 0.61
C ILE A 104 1.64 -7.16 -0.56
N HIS A 105 2.13 -8.38 -0.30
CA HIS A 105 1.95 -9.54 -1.15
C HIS A 105 0.84 -10.40 -0.55
N ALA A 106 -0.12 -10.78 -1.39
CA ALA A 106 -1.27 -11.59 -0.99
C ALA A 106 -1.55 -12.67 -2.04
N PRO A 107 -2.23 -13.76 -1.68
CA PRO A 107 -2.77 -14.67 -2.70
C PRO A 107 -3.63 -13.89 -3.71
N THR A 108 -3.66 -14.35 -4.95
CA THR A 108 -4.44 -13.69 -6.02
C THR A 108 -5.89 -13.50 -5.61
N GLN A 109 -6.34 -12.26 -5.69
CA GLN A 109 -7.69 -11.80 -5.38
C GLN A 109 -8.34 -11.24 -6.63
N ARG A 110 -9.64 -11.51 -6.79
CA ARG A 110 -10.44 -11.05 -7.93
C ARG A 110 -11.35 -9.90 -7.52
N LYS A 111 -11.27 -8.79 -8.25
CA LYS A 111 -12.29 -7.73 -8.27
C LYS A 111 -13.26 -8.01 -9.41
N ILE A 112 -14.55 -7.91 -9.13
CA ILE A 112 -15.65 -8.10 -10.06
C ILE A 112 -16.54 -6.85 -10.00
N LYS A 113 -16.79 -6.26 -11.15
CA LYS A 113 -17.70 -5.13 -11.35
C LYS A 113 -19.13 -5.64 -11.50
N ASN A 114 -20.10 -4.82 -11.09
CA ASN A 114 -21.49 -4.99 -11.49
C ASN A 114 -21.62 -4.75 -13.01
N ALA A 115 -21.94 -5.80 -13.75
CA ALA A 115 -22.23 -5.75 -15.18
C ALA A 115 -23.12 -6.92 -15.59
N ASP A 116 -23.99 -6.74 -16.59
CA ASP A 116 -24.73 -7.81 -17.28
C ASP A 116 -25.45 -8.82 -16.36
N GLY A 117 -26.05 -8.34 -15.27
CA GLY A 117 -26.75 -9.18 -14.28
C GLY A 117 -25.82 -9.95 -13.33
N GLN A 118 -24.50 -9.84 -13.48
CA GLN A 118 -23.51 -10.31 -12.52
C GLN A 118 -23.36 -9.30 -11.39
N GLN A 119 -23.56 -9.77 -10.16
CA GLN A 119 -23.28 -8.99 -8.96
C GLN A 119 -21.76 -8.92 -8.73
N GLY A 120 -21.22 -7.72 -8.80
CA GLY A 120 -19.85 -7.39 -8.44
C GLY A 120 -19.63 -7.41 -6.92
N ASN A 121 -18.35 -7.36 -6.54
CA ASN A 121 -17.93 -7.32 -5.14
C ASN A 121 -17.41 -5.94 -4.75
N VAL A 122 -17.50 -5.64 -3.45
CA VAL A 122 -16.85 -4.48 -2.84
C VAL A 122 -15.69 -5.00 -2.00
N LEU A 123 -14.50 -4.45 -2.22
CA LEU A 123 -13.31 -4.82 -1.47
C LEU A 123 -12.82 -3.63 -0.65
N VAL A 124 -12.69 -3.82 0.66
CA VAL A 124 -12.05 -2.85 1.55
C VAL A 124 -10.65 -3.36 1.88
N ARG A 125 -9.65 -2.48 1.77
CA ARG A 125 -8.26 -2.76 2.15
C ARG A 125 -7.78 -1.69 3.12
N SER A 126 -7.02 -2.14 4.12
CA SER A 126 -6.41 -1.27 5.12
C SER A 126 -4.94 -1.64 5.28
N MET A 127 -4.09 -0.65 5.37
CA MET A 127 -2.66 -0.80 5.67
C MET A 127 -2.31 0.02 6.90
N LEU A 128 -1.75 -0.64 7.91
CA LEU A 128 -1.25 0.03 9.11
C LEU A 128 0.20 0.44 8.86
N MET A 129 0.45 1.75 8.77
CA MET A 129 1.79 2.29 8.69
C MET A 129 2.29 2.61 10.10
N GLU A 130 3.34 1.90 10.52
CA GLU A 130 4.06 2.17 11.76
C GLU A 130 5.25 3.08 11.49
N TYR A 131 5.17 4.30 12.02
CA TYR A 131 6.26 5.23 12.07
C TYR A 131 7.17 4.85 13.23
N LYS A 132 7.96 3.77 13.12
CA LYS A 132 8.96 3.45 14.15
C LYS A 132 9.77 4.72 14.47
N ARG A 133 9.71 5.14 15.74
CA ARG A 133 10.71 6.01 16.33
C ARG A 133 11.95 5.13 16.47
N SER A 134 13.09 5.54 15.92
CA SER A 134 14.35 5.03 16.44
C SER A 134 14.34 5.37 17.93
N GLN A 135 14.15 4.38 18.80
CA GLN A 135 14.45 4.59 20.20
C GLN A 135 15.94 4.89 20.25
N GLY A 136 16.27 6.14 20.54
CA GLY A 136 17.62 6.52 20.93
C GLY A 136 17.97 5.62 22.13
N SER A 137 18.85 4.67 21.90
CA SER A 137 19.56 3.98 22.95
C SER A 137 20.59 4.94 23.55
N ASP A 138 20.12 6.00 24.20
CA ASP A 138 20.92 6.70 25.20
C ASP A 138 20.81 5.89 26.49
N ARG A 139 21.61 4.81 26.55
CA ARG A 139 21.91 4.14 27.80
C ARG A 139 23.00 4.95 28.50
N ASN A 140 22.55 5.69 29.51
CA ASN A 140 23.17 5.94 30.82
C ASN A 140 24.71 5.83 30.92
#